data_AF-A0AA39S4K4-F1
#
_entry.id   AF-A0AA39S4K4-F1
#
_cell.length_a   1.000
_cell.length_b   1.000
_cell.length_c   1.000
_cell.angle_alpha   90.00
_cell.angle_beta   90.00
_cell.angle_gamma   90.00
#
_symmetry.space_group_name_H-M   'P 1'
#
loop_
_entity.id
_entity.type
_entity.pdbx_description
1 polymer ?
#
loop_
_entity_poly.entity_id
_entity_poly.type
_entity_poly.pdbx_seq_one_letter_code
_entity_poly.pdbx_strand_id
1 'polypeptide(L)'
;MCFPSLKLLDISIRHLDGDFFQKLFSSCPVLEDLSIDGELDNNVGVVTFDIMVPTLKRLSICLYIDVYHFEGVYNHKFVVTASNLEYLNFGCHLLPSFVVNGRLLLNEVCLDVRISSYVCMDARYGWKLLPHFLNSSSNLEVLILKMDCNQEYLPEQFVQFESWSVPCCLRLHVKKIEIRNMMGDEDVLEVIGYMLKNSEVLESFPWTFQTKFFGAKFLLERKVRKLNIRVFIDDDELWVVRLPQSILTCNTLVELCILSDFVFDIPDSTTCFPSLKLLYISITNPHDDLLQKLFRSCPVLEDLSIHGNLFSNEDVLMFDIMVPTLKRLTIWVSMDFYYFEGVSEHKFVVTASKLEYLNIGDYLLASFVVNERPLLNQVSLDVGVDSSLVEDYSQLDEFEVFHDEANRSLNLGFDDNIPTFPNLIRLEMCIEARFSWKLLPHFLNSSSNLEVLILKMDYNQEYSPEEFVQFESENVPSCLRLHVKMIEIRNMTGVEDELEVVSYMLKNSEVLKEFSVDIANAESKENLQRQILLYPRGSVDCEIKFL
;
A
#
# COMPACT_ATOMS: atom_id res chain seq x y z
N MET A 1 42.71 -12.81 1.48
CA MET A 1 42.32 -11.39 1.69
C MET A 1 41.68 -11.32 3.06
N CYS A 2 42.02 -10.34 3.90
CA CYS A 2 41.43 -10.18 5.23
C CYS A 2 40.64 -8.87 5.26
N PHE A 3 39.38 -8.93 5.71
CA PHE A 3 38.48 -7.78 5.79
C PHE A 3 38.11 -7.52 7.26
N PRO A 4 39.06 -7.00 8.06
CA PRO A 4 38.94 -6.96 9.53
C PRO A 4 37.85 -6.01 10.06
N SER A 5 37.36 -5.09 9.22
CA SER A 5 36.35 -4.10 9.57
C SER A 5 34.99 -4.34 8.87
N LEU A 6 34.87 -5.42 8.10
CA LEU A 6 33.67 -5.69 7.31
C LEU A 6 32.54 -6.18 8.20
N LYS A 7 31.45 -5.40 8.26
CA LYS A 7 30.26 -5.70 9.06
C LYS A 7 29.11 -6.29 8.26
N LEU A 8 29.05 -5.99 6.96
CA LEU A 8 28.01 -6.42 6.04
C LEU A 8 28.67 -7.12 4.86
N LEU A 9 28.16 -8.29 4.50
CA LEU A 9 28.65 -9.07 3.39
C LEU A 9 27.47 -9.66 2.61
N ASP A 10 27.29 -9.22 1.38
CA ASP A 10 26.32 -9.76 0.44
C ASP A 10 27.05 -10.53 -0.65
N ILE A 11 26.64 -11.78 -0.87
CA ILE A 11 27.28 -12.69 -1.82
C ILE A 11 26.21 -13.32 -2.71
N SER A 12 26.42 -13.26 -4.02
CA SER A 12 25.67 -14.06 -4.98
C SER A 12 26.51 -15.25 -5.44
N ILE A 13 25.98 -16.47 -5.36
CA ILE A 13 26.71 -17.70 -5.72
C ILE A 13 25.99 -18.54 -6.76
N ARG A 14 26.77 -19.29 -7.55
CA ARG A 14 26.25 -20.37 -8.42
C ARG A 14 26.70 -21.77 -8.02
N HIS A 15 27.69 -21.85 -7.14
CA HIS A 15 28.24 -23.10 -6.66
C HIS A 15 28.53 -23.01 -5.17
N LEU A 16 28.25 -24.09 -4.44
CA LEU A 16 28.58 -24.24 -3.03
C LEU A 16 29.97 -24.89 -2.86
N ASP A 17 30.96 -24.10 -2.47
CA ASP A 17 32.30 -24.59 -2.06
C ASP A 17 32.54 -24.29 -0.58
N GLY A 18 32.34 -25.28 0.29
CA GLY A 18 32.44 -25.13 1.75
C GLY A 18 33.81 -24.59 2.22
N ASP A 19 34.90 -24.94 1.54
CA ASP A 19 36.26 -24.52 1.92
C ASP A 19 36.47 -23.02 1.64
N PHE A 20 35.86 -22.51 0.57
CA PHE A 20 35.90 -21.09 0.23
C PHE A 20 35.22 -20.26 1.33
N PHE A 21 34.02 -20.67 1.76
CA PHE A 21 33.25 -19.92 2.76
C PHE A 21 33.89 -19.95 4.15
N GLN A 22 34.46 -21.07 4.58
CA GLN A 22 35.20 -21.11 5.85
C GLN A 22 36.39 -20.12 5.84
N LYS A 23 37.12 -20.04 4.72
CA LYS A 23 38.21 -19.05 4.55
C LYS A 23 37.69 -17.61 4.49
N LEU A 24 36.54 -17.39 3.87
CA LEU A 24 35.91 -16.07 3.77
C LEU A 24 35.46 -15.56 5.14
N PHE A 25 34.74 -16.38 5.91
CA PHE A 25 34.22 -16.00 7.22
C PHE A 25 35.32 -15.84 8.28
N SER A 26 36.34 -16.70 8.27
CA SER A 26 37.53 -16.52 9.12
C SER A 26 38.31 -15.23 8.81
N SER A 27 38.11 -14.67 7.62
CA SER A 27 38.70 -13.39 7.20
C SER A 27 37.85 -12.17 7.58
N CYS A 28 36.64 -12.36 8.14
CA CYS A 28 35.68 -11.31 8.49
C CYS A 28 35.25 -11.41 9.98
N PRO A 29 36.14 -11.10 10.95
CA PRO A 29 35.91 -11.37 12.37
C PRO A 29 34.85 -10.49 13.06
N VAL A 30 34.43 -9.39 12.42
CA VAL A 30 33.43 -8.44 12.96
C VAL A 30 32.13 -8.44 12.15
N LEU A 31 31.88 -9.49 11.38
CA LEU A 31 30.72 -9.59 10.51
C LEU A 31 29.43 -9.65 11.35
N GLU A 32 28.49 -8.74 11.09
CA GLU A 32 27.21 -8.61 11.80
C GLU A 32 26.01 -8.94 10.89
N ASP A 33 26.12 -8.71 9.59
CA ASP A 33 25.07 -8.94 8.58
C ASP A 33 25.63 -9.75 7.39
N LEU A 34 24.99 -10.88 7.07
CA LEU A 34 25.40 -11.77 5.98
C LEU A 34 24.18 -12.11 5.11
N SER A 35 24.25 -11.76 3.84
CA SER A 35 23.31 -12.22 2.82
C SER A 35 24.00 -13.13 1.81
N ILE A 36 23.39 -14.28 1.56
CA ILE A 36 23.81 -15.23 0.53
C ILE A 36 22.61 -15.45 -0.37
N ASP A 37 22.73 -15.03 -1.63
CA ASP A 37 21.74 -15.26 -2.68
C ASP A 37 22.36 -16.12 -3.79
N GLY A 38 21.58 -16.81 -4.62
CA GLY A 38 22.17 -17.56 -5.73
C GLY A 38 21.31 -18.63 -6.39
N GLU A 39 21.57 -18.82 -7.68
CA GLU A 39 21.07 -19.92 -8.51
C GLU A 39 22.11 -21.02 -8.60
N LEU A 40 21.85 -22.17 -7.99
CA LEU A 40 22.77 -23.28 -7.89
C LEU A 40 22.65 -24.24 -9.09
N ASP A 41 23.79 -24.61 -9.66
CA ASP A 41 23.87 -25.56 -10.77
C ASP A 41 23.54 -27.00 -10.33
N ASN A 42 22.95 -27.78 -11.24
CA ASN A 42 22.46 -29.16 -11.01
C ASN A 42 23.54 -30.23 -10.72
N ASN A 43 24.83 -29.90 -10.72
CA ASN A 43 25.93 -30.88 -10.69
C ASN A 43 26.66 -31.00 -9.35
N VAL A 44 26.09 -30.51 -8.25
CA VAL A 44 26.79 -30.48 -6.96
C VAL A 44 26.45 -31.72 -6.12
N GLY A 45 27.49 -32.44 -5.66
CA GLY A 45 27.33 -33.49 -4.65
C GLY A 45 26.85 -32.93 -3.31
N VAL A 46 26.61 -33.80 -2.31
CA VAL A 46 26.18 -33.36 -0.98
C VAL A 46 27.23 -32.46 -0.32
N VAL A 47 26.89 -31.20 -0.06
CA VAL A 47 27.75 -30.22 0.63
C VAL A 47 27.18 -29.90 2.01
N THR A 48 28.04 -29.96 3.04
CA THR A 48 27.74 -29.38 4.36
C THR A 48 28.32 -27.97 4.42
N PHE A 49 27.52 -27.01 4.85
CA PHE A 49 27.84 -25.59 4.89
C PHE A 49 27.83 -25.09 6.33
N ASP A 50 29.02 -24.81 6.88
CA ASP A 50 29.18 -24.38 8.25
C ASP A 50 29.38 -22.85 8.33
N ILE A 51 28.41 -22.13 8.90
CA ILE A 51 28.52 -20.70 9.21
C ILE A 51 28.93 -20.55 10.67
N MET A 52 30.22 -20.35 10.92
CA MET A 52 30.79 -20.18 12.26
C MET A 52 31.13 -18.70 12.52
N VAL A 53 30.10 -17.86 12.67
CA VAL A 53 30.26 -16.41 12.85
C VAL A 53 29.52 -15.98 14.13
N PRO A 54 30.17 -16.00 15.31
CA PRO A 54 29.52 -15.66 16.58
C PRO A 54 29.05 -14.20 16.69
N THR A 55 29.64 -13.29 15.92
CA THR A 55 29.27 -11.87 15.87
C THR A 55 28.03 -11.58 15.03
N LEU A 56 27.55 -12.57 14.27
CA LEU A 56 26.46 -12.40 13.31
C LEU A 56 25.13 -12.14 14.04
N LYS A 57 24.46 -11.06 13.64
CA LYS A 57 23.14 -10.65 14.13
C LYS A 57 22.04 -10.88 13.10
N ARG A 58 22.37 -10.76 11.81
CA ARG A 58 21.43 -10.93 10.70
C ARG A 58 21.98 -11.93 9.69
N LEU A 59 21.17 -12.90 9.31
CA LEU A 59 21.49 -13.89 8.30
C LEU A 59 20.35 -13.98 7.29
N SER A 60 20.66 -13.81 6.02
CA SER A 60 19.75 -14.04 4.91
C SER A 60 20.36 -15.09 3.98
N ILE A 61 19.64 -16.19 3.72
CA ILE A 61 20.04 -17.22 2.77
C ILE A 61 18.88 -17.44 1.81
N CYS A 62 19.06 -17.08 0.55
CA CYS A 62 18.11 -17.26 -0.54
C CYS A 62 18.79 -18.10 -1.64
N LEU A 63 18.52 -19.40 -1.74
CA LEU A 63 19.19 -20.26 -2.71
C LEU A 63 18.16 -21.07 -3.50
N TYR A 64 18.24 -20.98 -4.83
CA TYR A 64 17.35 -21.65 -5.77
C TYR A 64 18.12 -22.50 -6.78
N ILE A 65 17.45 -23.45 -7.43
CA ILE A 65 18.03 -24.30 -8.48
C ILE A 65 17.22 -24.11 -9.76
N ASP A 66 17.91 -24.09 -10.89
CA ASP A 66 17.29 -24.20 -12.22
C ASP A 66 16.76 -25.63 -12.46
N VAL A 67 15.44 -25.76 -12.42
CA VAL A 67 14.73 -27.05 -12.36
C VAL A 67 14.53 -27.73 -13.72
N TYR A 68 14.98 -27.12 -14.82
CA TYR A 68 14.79 -27.71 -16.16
C TYR A 68 15.63 -28.98 -16.43
N HIS A 69 16.54 -29.38 -15.53
CA HIS A 69 17.42 -30.55 -15.70
C HIS A 69 17.43 -31.51 -14.47
N PHE A 70 16.27 -31.72 -13.84
CA PHE A 70 16.10 -32.43 -12.56
C PHE A 70 16.30 -33.96 -12.63
N GLU A 71 17.33 -34.52 -11.97
CA GLU A 71 17.52 -35.98 -11.79
C GLU A 71 17.97 -36.44 -10.36
N GLY A 72 17.89 -35.63 -9.29
CA GLY A 72 18.38 -36.07 -7.97
C GLY A 72 17.82 -35.38 -6.71
N VAL A 73 17.97 -36.07 -5.56
CA VAL A 73 17.68 -35.54 -4.21
C VAL A 73 18.98 -34.96 -3.63
N TYR A 74 19.06 -33.64 -3.49
CA TYR A 74 20.20 -33.01 -2.84
C TYR A 74 20.05 -33.09 -1.31
N ASN A 75 21.04 -33.68 -0.64
CA ASN A 75 21.10 -33.77 0.82
C ASN A 75 22.00 -32.69 1.45
N HIS A 76 21.93 -31.43 0.97
CA HIS A 76 22.75 -30.37 1.56
C HIS A 76 22.40 -30.15 3.04
N LYS A 77 23.40 -29.74 3.83
CA LYS A 77 23.23 -29.48 5.26
C LYS A 77 23.77 -28.10 5.58
N PHE A 78 22.93 -27.22 6.11
CA PHE A 78 23.38 -25.93 6.64
C PHE A 78 23.52 -26.05 8.15
N VAL A 79 24.71 -25.77 8.67
CA VAL A 79 24.99 -25.69 10.09
C VAL A 79 25.33 -24.26 10.44
N VAL A 80 24.47 -23.59 11.20
CA VAL A 80 24.70 -22.21 11.63
C VAL A 80 25.07 -22.22 13.10
N THR A 81 26.22 -21.62 13.43
CA THR A 81 26.65 -21.38 14.80
C THR A 81 26.83 -19.88 15.00
N ALA A 82 25.71 -19.22 15.30
CA ALA A 82 25.63 -17.77 15.52
C ALA A 82 24.81 -17.50 16.79
N SER A 83 25.49 -17.33 17.91
CA SER A 83 24.84 -17.20 19.23
C SER A 83 24.11 -15.86 19.44
N ASN A 84 24.45 -14.84 18.65
CA ASN A 84 23.87 -13.50 18.72
C ASN A 84 22.89 -13.21 17.58
N LEU A 85 22.42 -14.26 16.88
CA LEU A 85 21.53 -14.10 15.74
C LEU A 85 20.15 -13.63 16.20
N GLU A 86 19.74 -12.45 15.73
CA GLU A 86 18.48 -11.78 16.05
C GLU A 86 17.48 -11.86 14.87
N TYR A 87 17.99 -11.90 13.64
CA TYR A 87 17.21 -11.96 12.41
C TYR A 87 17.67 -13.11 11.52
N LEU A 88 16.72 -13.92 11.05
CA LEU A 88 16.96 -14.97 10.07
C LEU A 88 15.95 -14.89 8.93
N ASN A 89 16.43 -14.70 7.70
CA ASN A 89 15.67 -14.95 6.48
C ASN A 89 16.23 -16.22 5.82
N PHE A 90 15.39 -17.23 5.65
CA PHE A 90 15.81 -18.51 5.12
C PHE A 90 14.86 -18.94 4.01
N GLY A 91 15.33 -18.97 2.78
CA GLY A 91 14.63 -19.52 1.63
C GLY A 91 15.55 -20.34 0.76
N CYS A 92 15.53 -21.65 0.96
CA CYS A 92 16.42 -22.57 0.26
C CYS A 92 15.60 -23.79 -0.16
N HIS A 93 15.43 -24.01 -1.47
CA HIS A 93 14.62 -25.11 -2.01
C HIS A 93 15.31 -26.49 -1.89
N LEU A 94 16.41 -26.57 -1.14
CA LEU A 94 17.45 -27.58 -1.27
C LEU A 94 17.64 -28.53 -0.07
N LEU A 95 16.83 -28.40 0.99
CA LEU A 95 17.27 -28.84 2.31
C LEU A 95 16.53 -30.02 2.92
N PRO A 96 17.20 -31.14 3.23
CA PRO A 96 16.72 -32.07 4.25
C PRO A 96 17.21 -31.77 5.68
N SER A 97 18.19 -30.88 5.93
CA SER A 97 18.58 -30.51 7.31
C SER A 97 19.22 -29.11 7.48
N PHE A 98 18.55 -28.23 8.23
CA PHE A 98 19.12 -27.00 8.81
C PHE A 98 19.35 -27.26 10.29
N VAL A 99 20.59 -27.11 10.76
CA VAL A 99 20.96 -27.30 12.17
C VAL A 99 21.51 -25.99 12.70
N VAL A 100 20.94 -25.50 13.80
CA VAL A 100 21.53 -24.40 14.54
C VAL A 100 22.15 -24.91 15.82
N ASN A 101 23.43 -24.64 16.01
CA ASN A 101 24.14 -25.00 17.23
C ASN A 101 24.02 -23.86 18.25
N GLY A 102 23.46 -24.16 19.42
CA GLY A 102 23.31 -23.23 20.55
C GLY A 102 21.87 -22.77 20.77
N ARG A 103 21.66 -21.89 21.77
CA ARG A 103 20.36 -21.24 21.97
C ARG A 103 20.23 -20.08 20.99
N LEU A 104 19.14 -20.07 20.23
CA LEU A 104 18.77 -18.96 19.36
C LEU A 104 18.06 -17.88 20.17
N LEU A 105 18.46 -16.62 19.97
CA LEU A 105 17.81 -15.44 20.51
C LEU A 105 17.17 -14.63 19.37
N LEU A 106 16.55 -15.33 18.42
CA LEU A 106 15.90 -14.72 17.27
C LEU A 106 14.69 -13.90 17.73
N ASN A 107 14.64 -12.65 17.28
CA ASN A 107 13.51 -11.75 17.41
C ASN A 107 12.60 -11.85 16.18
N GLU A 108 13.19 -12.07 15.00
CA GLU A 108 12.47 -12.14 13.73
C GLU A 108 12.96 -13.33 12.88
N VAL A 109 12.01 -14.09 12.35
CA VAL A 109 12.25 -15.21 11.46
C VAL A 109 11.37 -15.08 10.23
N CYS A 110 11.99 -15.08 9.06
CA CYS A 110 11.34 -15.15 7.76
C CYS A 110 11.69 -16.50 7.11
N LEU A 111 10.69 -17.36 6.95
CA LEU A 111 10.84 -18.65 6.29
C LEU A 111 10.17 -18.60 4.92
N ASP A 112 10.96 -18.89 3.90
CA ASP A 112 10.45 -19.24 2.60
C ASP A 112 10.11 -20.73 2.58
N VAL A 113 8.82 -21.04 2.57
CA VAL A 113 8.30 -22.41 2.47
C VAL A 113 7.82 -22.73 1.05
N ARG A 114 8.14 -21.89 0.06
CA ARG A 114 7.87 -22.13 -1.36
C ARG A 114 8.56 -23.39 -1.84
N ILE A 115 7.84 -24.19 -2.63
CA ILE A 115 8.37 -25.36 -3.33
C ILE A 115 8.27 -25.03 -4.81
N SER A 116 9.40 -25.08 -5.51
CA SER A 116 9.38 -24.89 -6.96
C SER A 116 8.52 -25.98 -7.61
N SER A 117 7.65 -25.57 -8.56
CA SER A 117 6.61 -26.37 -9.22
C SER A 117 7.09 -27.67 -9.88
N TYR A 118 8.41 -27.84 -10.05
CA TYR A 118 9.04 -28.98 -10.70
C TYR A 118 9.78 -29.93 -9.73
N VAL A 119 9.85 -29.62 -8.43
CA VAL A 119 10.57 -30.44 -7.43
C VAL A 119 9.62 -31.40 -6.72
N CYS A 120 10.01 -32.68 -6.70
CA CYS A 120 9.37 -33.85 -6.11
C CYS A 120 8.51 -33.60 -4.84
N MET A 121 7.43 -34.38 -4.67
CA MET A 121 6.49 -34.39 -3.51
C MET A 121 7.17 -34.47 -2.11
N ASP A 122 8.45 -34.81 -2.03
CA ASP A 122 9.25 -34.85 -0.80
C ASP A 122 9.91 -33.50 -0.41
N ALA A 123 9.85 -32.47 -1.26
CA ALA A 123 10.51 -31.17 -1.07
C ALA A 123 9.82 -30.20 -0.09
N ARG A 124 8.97 -30.70 0.80
CA ARG A 124 8.20 -29.91 1.79
C ARG A 124 9.02 -29.57 3.04
N TYR A 125 10.24 -29.08 2.84
CA TYR A 125 11.23 -28.93 3.89
C TYR A 125 11.13 -27.64 4.69
N GLY A 126 10.65 -26.55 4.09
CA GLY A 126 10.44 -25.28 4.80
C GLY A 126 9.49 -25.43 6.00
N TRP A 127 8.41 -26.19 5.83
CA TRP A 127 7.49 -26.54 6.92
C TRP A 127 8.20 -27.30 8.04
N LYS A 128 9.09 -28.26 7.74
CA LYS A 128 9.84 -29.02 8.78
C LYS A 128 10.71 -28.14 9.68
N LEU A 129 11.12 -26.95 9.22
CA LEU A 129 11.93 -26.03 10.01
C LEU A 129 11.11 -25.18 10.99
N LEU A 130 9.82 -24.94 10.68
CA LEU A 130 8.93 -24.14 11.51
C LEU A 130 8.90 -24.59 12.99
N PRO A 131 8.62 -25.87 13.32
CA PRO A 131 8.63 -26.32 14.72
C PRO A 131 10.01 -26.17 15.39
N HIS A 132 11.10 -26.33 14.64
CA HIS A 132 12.44 -26.15 15.19
C HIS A 132 12.65 -24.70 15.64
N PHE A 133 12.28 -23.72 14.82
CA PHE A 133 12.44 -22.30 15.18
C PHE A 133 11.51 -21.84 16.30
N LEU A 134 10.25 -22.28 16.26
CA LEU A 134 9.29 -21.99 17.32
C LEU A 134 9.74 -22.54 18.68
N ASN A 135 10.31 -23.75 18.71
CA ASN A 135 10.77 -24.36 19.96
C ASN A 135 12.14 -23.88 20.43
N SER A 136 13.00 -23.43 19.51
CA SER A 136 14.38 -23.04 19.83
C SER A 136 14.55 -21.57 20.21
N SER A 137 13.61 -20.70 19.81
CA SER A 137 13.75 -19.25 19.95
C SER A 137 12.71 -18.70 20.91
N SER A 138 13.04 -18.61 22.21
CA SER A 138 12.07 -18.19 23.22
C SER A 138 11.56 -16.76 23.05
N ASN A 139 12.35 -15.88 22.42
CA ASN A 139 12.10 -14.44 22.30
C ASN A 139 11.51 -14.02 20.95
N LEU A 140 11.08 -14.97 20.12
CA LEU A 140 10.58 -14.67 18.77
C LEU A 140 9.36 -13.73 18.86
N GLU A 141 9.48 -12.54 18.25
CA GLU A 141 8.42 -11.53 18.21
C GLU A 141 7.71 -11.48 16.86
N VAL A 142 8.45 -11.73 15.78
CA VAL A 142 7.95 -11.64 14.39
C VAL A 142 8.22 -12.94 13.64
N LEU A 143 7.16 -13.52 13.09
CA LEU A 143 7.24 -14.69 12.20
C LEU A 143 6.67 -14.32 10.83
N ILE A 144 7.47 -14.48 9.78
CA ILE A 144 7.04 -14.27 8.39
C ILE A 144 7.14 -15.61 7.66
N LEU A 145 6.05 -16.03 7.02
CA LEU A 145 6.00 -17.23 6.17
C LEU A 145 5.72 -16.80 4.74
N LYS A 146 6.63 -17.13 3.80
CA LYS A 146 6.43 -16.93 2.35
C LYS A 146 6.02 -18.26 1.72
N MET A 147 4.87 -18.30 1.06
CA MET A 147 4.28 -19.50 0.44
C MET A 147 4.24 -19.36 -1.09
N ASP A 148 4.07 -20.47 -1.84
CA ASP A 148 3.97 -20.45 -3.31
C ASP A 148 2.66 -21.07 -3.75
N CYS A 149 2.16 -20.54 -4.86
CA CYS A 149 1.05 -20.99 -5.67
C CYS A 149 1.35 -22.38 -6.28
N ASN A 150 0.34 -23.27 -6.25
CA ASN A 150 0.23 -24.56 -6.99
C ASN A 150 0.24 -25.88 -6.20
N GLN A 151 0.15 -25.92 -4.85
CA GLN A 151 0.09 -27.22 -4.16
C GLN A 151 -1.14 -27.46 -3.27
N GLU A 152 -1.62 -28.71 -3.35
CA GLU A 152 -2.88 -29.20 -2.77
C GLU A 152 -2.74 -29.92 -1.41
N TYR A 153 -1.53 -30.21 -0.86
CA TYR A 153 -1.41 -31.05 0.37
C TYR A 153 -0.19 -30.80 1.30
N LEU A 154 -0.40 -30.63 2.62
CA LEU A 154 0.68 -30.64 3.64
C LEU A 154 1.38 -32.02 3.78
N PRO A 155 2.63 -32.09 4.30
CA PRO A 155 3.27 -33.38 4.61
C PRO A 155 2.56 -34.10 5.76
N GLU A 156 2.45 -35.43 5.69
CA GLU A 156 1.78 -36.31 6.69
C GLU A 156 2.20 -36.07 8.15
N GLN A 157 3.39 -35.50 8.38
CA GLN A 157 3.90 -35.19 9.73
C GLN A 157 3.23 -33.95 10.35
N PHE A 158 2.66 -33.08 9.53
CA PHE A 158 1.88 -31.92 9.98
C PHE A 158 0.45 -32.28 10.36
N VAL A 159 -0.07 -33.42 9.89
CA VAL A 159 -1.38 -33.97 10.29
C VAL A 159 -1.44 -34.26 11.82
N GLN A 160 -0.33 -34.09 12.57
CA GLN A 160 -0.26 -34.23 14.02
C GLN A 160 0.17 -32.95 14.78
N PHE A 161 0.07 -31.73 14.20
CA PHE A 161 0.44 -30.50 14.94
C PHE A 161 -0.36 -30.33 16.25
N GLU A 162 -1.56 -30.93 16.36
CA GLU A 162 -2.36 -30.93 17.59
C GLU A 162 -1.65 -31.60 18.78
N SER A 163 -0.69 -32.48 18.50
CA SER A 163 0.13 -33.14 19.53
C SER A 163 1.33 -32.30 20.00
N TRP A 164 1.59 -31.15 19.38
CA TRP A 164 2.71 -30.29 19.72
C TRP A 164 2.46 -29.58 21.06
N SER A 165 3.45 -29.66 21.96
CA SER A 165 3.51 -28.76 23.10
C SER A 165 3.63 -27.33 22.59
N VAL A 166 2.70 -26.46 23.01
CA VAL A 166 2.65 -25.05 22.65
C VAL A 166 4.02 -24.38 22.87
N PRO A 167 4.70 -23.92 21.80
CA PRO A 167 5.95 -23.19 21.92
C PRO A 167 5.83 -21.95 22.82
N CYS A 168 6.77 -21.76 23.73
CA CYS A 168 6.73 -20.64 24.68
C CYS A 168 6.74 -19.26 24.00
N CYS A 169 7.40 -19.15 22.84
CA CYS A 169 7.47 -17.90 22.08
C CYS A 169 6.10 -17.48 21.54
N LEU A 170 5.30 -18.42 21.01
CA LEU A 170 3.93 -18.15 20.56
C LEU A 170 3.15 -17.56 21.73
N ARG A 171 3.18 -18.22 22.89
CA ARG A 171 2.42 -17.77 24.06
C ARG A 171 2.83 -16.37 24.56
N LEU A 172 4.13 -16.07 24.62
CA LEU A 172 4.62 -14.94 25.41
C LEU A 172 5.19 -13.77 24.61
N HIS A 173 5.62 -13.98 23.36
CA HIS A 173 6.47 -13.01 22.65
C HIS A 173 6.02 -12.70 21.23
N VAL A 174 5.36 -13.63 20.52
CA VAL A 174 4.97 -13.41 19.12
C VAL A 174 3.88 -12.35 19.01
N LYS A 175 4.27 -11.15 18.57
CA LYS A 175 3.42 -9.96 18.37
C LYS A 175 2.92 -9.84 16.94
N LYS A 176 3.65 -10.40 15.98
CA LYS A 176 3.33 -10.35 14.56
C LYS A 176 3.55 -11.70 13.90
N ILE A 177 2.53 -12.20 13.20
CA ILE A 177 2.67 -13.29 12.24
C ILE A 177 2.24 -12.73 10.88
N GLU A 178 3.05 -12.90 9.85
CA GLU A 178 2.78 -12.44 8.49
C GLU A 178 2.85 -13.62 7.54
N ILE A 179 1.82 -13.79 6.72
CA ILE A 179 1.76 -14.87 5.74
C ILE A 179 1.63 -14.25 4.35
N ARG A 180 2.65 -14.47 3.52
CA ARG A 180 2.76 -13.96 2.16
C ARG A 180 2.43 -15.05 1.16
N ASN A 181 1.64 -14.70 0.13
CA ASN A 181 1.29 -15.55 -1.01
C ASN A 181 0.70 -16.91 -0.59
N MET A 182 -0.24 -16.91 0.37
CA MET A 182 -0.83 -18.15 0.86
C MET A 182 -1.74 -18.79 -0.18
N MET A 183 -1.36 -19.99 -0.61
CA MET A 183 -2.21 -20.99 -1.25
C MET A 183 -2.07 -22.27 -0.42
N GLY A 184 -3.17 -22.80 0.11
CA GLY A 184 -3.11 -23.95 1.02
C GLY A 184 -4.46 -24.62 1.21
N ASP A 185 -4.40 -25.92 1.53
CA ASP A 185 -5.53 -26.77 1.88
C ASP A 185 -5.99 -26.54 3.33
N GLU A 186 -6.96 -27.35 3.78
CA GLU A 186 -7.49 -27.30 5.15
C GLU A 186 -6.37 -27.50 6.18
N ASP A 187 -5.40 -28.37 5.92
CA ASP A 187 -4.31 -28.65 6.84
C ASP A 187 -3.42 -27.39 7.04
N VAL A 188 -3.08 -26.62 5.98
CA VAL A 188 -2.25 -25.41 6.10
C VAL A 188 -2.98 -24.39 6.99
N LEU A 189 -4.29 -24.27 6.78
CA LEU A 189 -5.16 -23.43 7.60
C LEU A 189 -5.20 -23.90 9.05
N GLU A 190 -5.16 -25.20 9.32
CA GLU A 190 -5.12 -25.74 10.67
C GLU A 190 -3.80 -25.41 11.39
N VAL A 191 -2.65 -25.52 10.72
CA VAL A 191 -1.34 -25.15 11.30
C VAL A 191 -1.27 -23.65 11.62
N ILE A 192 -1.76 -22.83 10.68
CA ILE A 192 -1.89 -21.38 10.92
C ILE A 192 -2.87 -21.13 12.05
N GLY A 193 -4.02 -21.81 12.05
CA GLY A 193 -5.00 -21.78 13.12
C GLY A 193 -4.39 -22.14 14.48
N TYR A 194 -3.51 -23.14 14.54
CA TYR A 194 -2.77 -23.50 15.74
C TYR A 194 -1.82 -22.38 16.18
N MET A 195 -1.02 -21.81 15.27
CA MET A 195 -0.09 -20.72 15.62
C MET A 195 -0.85 -19.50 16.14
N LEU A 196 -1.92 -19.12 15.47
CA LEU A 196 -2.81 -18.02 15.86
C LEU A 196 -3.49 -18.29 17.20
N LYS A 197 -4.07 -19.48 17.36
CA LYS A 197 -4.72 -19.92 18.60
C LYS A 197 -3.75 -19.90 19.76
N ASN A 198 -2.45 -20.08 19.55
CA ASN A 198 -1.47 -20.16 20.62
C ASN A 198 -0.66 -18.88 20.82
N SER A 199 -0.89 -17.84 20.01
CA SER A 199 -0.19 -16.56 20.12
C SER A 199 -0.96 -15.57 21.00
N GLU A 200 -0.66 -15.51 22.31
CA GLU A 200 -1.48 -14.72 23.26
C GLU A 200 -1.25 -13.21 23.20
N VAL A 201 -0.08 -12.78 22.69
CA VAL A 201 0.32 -11.37 22.59
C VAL A 201 0.29 -10.83 21.15
N LEU A 202 -0.43 -11.52 20.25
CA LEU A 202 -0.53 -11.15 18.84
C LEU A 202 -1.24 -9.80 18.66
N GLU A 203 -0.51 -8.79 18.16
CA GLU A 203 -1.04 -7.43 17.95
C GLU A 203 -1.47 -7.21 16.50
N SER A 204 -0.76 -7.84 15.55
CA SER A 204 -0.90 -7.62 14.11
C SER A 204 -0.87 -8.93 13.34
N PHE A 205 -1.75 -9.06 12.37
CA PHE A 205 -1.77 -10.20 11.45
C PHE A 205 -2.09 -9.77 10.01
N PRO A 206 -1.06 -9.38 9.22
CA PRO A 206 -1.23 -9.15 7.79
C PRO A 206 -1.28 -10.47 7.04
N TRP A 207 -2.33 -10.65 6.25
CA TRP A 207 -2.62 -11.90 5.56
C TRP A 207 -2.92 -11.68 4.07
N THR A 208 -2.19 -12.38 3.20
CA THR A 208 -2.47 -12.43 1.75
C THR A 208 -2.83 -13.86 1.31
N PHE A 209 -3.95 -14.04 0.64
CA PHE A 209 -4.51 -15.30 0.12
C PHE A 209 -4.51 -15.36 -1.41
N GLN A 210 -4.67 -16.58 -1.93
CA GLN A 210 -5.09 -16.85 -3.30
C GLN A 210 -6.34 -17.74 -3.43
N THR A 211 -6.92 -18.24 -2.32
CA THR A 211 -8.09 -19.17 -2.33
C THR A 211 -9.06 -18.95 -1.14
N LYS A 212 -10.13 -19.77 -1.03
CA LYS A 212 -11.23 -19.65 -0.04
C LYS A 212 -10.74 -19.55 1.41
N PHE A 213 -11.32 -18.61 2.14
CA PHE A 213 -10.92 -18.25 3.50
C PHE A 213 -11.85 -18.82 4.59
N PHE A 214 -11.33 -19.71 5.46
CA PHE A 214 -12.06 -20.25 6.62
C PHE A 214 -11.49 -19.84 8.00
N GLY A 215 -10.30 -19.23 8.03
CA GLY A 215 -9.51 -19.02 9.26
C GLY A 215 -9.86 -17.81 10.13
N ALA A 216 -10.69 -16.86 9.66
CA ALA A 216 -10.89 -15.62 10.43
C ALA A 216 -11.59 -15.81 11.78
N LYS A 217 -12.37 -16.88 11.96
CA LYS A 217 -13.01 -17.18 13.25
C LYS A 217 -11.97 -17.24 14.39
N PHE A 218 -10.84 -17.91 14.17
CA PHE A 218 -9.79 -18.10 15.17
C PHE A 218 -9.07 -16.80 15.53
N LEU A 219 -8.90 -15.89 14.57
CA LEU A 219 -8.25 -14.60 14.79
C LEU A 219 -9.02 -13.72 15.77
N LEU A 220 -10.35 -13.78 15.72
CA LEU A 220 -11.21 -12.83 16.41
C LEU A 220 -11.46 -13.24 17.86
N GLU A 221 -11.35 -14.54 18.16
CA GLU A 221 -11.26 -15.04 19.54
C GLU A 221 -10.04 -14.45 20.29
N ARG A 222 -9.00 -14.03 19.56
CA ARG A 222 -7.73 -13.56 20.10
C ARG A 222 -7.58 -12.04 20.19
N LYS A 223 -8.67 -11.30 19.99
CA LYS A 223 -8.67 -9.84 20.20
C LYS A 223 -7.65 -9.08 19.34
N VAL A 224 -7.49 -9.49 18.08
CA VAL A 224 -6.61 -8.82 17.11
C VAL A 224 -6.99 -7.33 16.98
N ARG A 225 -5.97 -6.47 16.88
CA ARG A 225 -6.15 -5.01 16.70
C ARG A 225 -6.09 -4.55 15.25
N LYS A 226 -5.29 -5.23 14.43
CA LYS A 226 -5.13 -4.93 13.00
C LYS A 226 -5.26 -6.18 12.16
N LEU A 227 -6.16 -6.15 11.18
CA LEU A 227 -6.39 -7.24 10.23
C LEU A 227 -6.25 -6.71 8.80
N ASN A 228 -5.33 -7.28 8.03
CA ASN A 228 -5.20 -6.99 6.60
C ASN A 228 -5.47 -8.27 5.82
N ILE A 229 -6.38 -8.19 4.87
CA ILE A 229 -6.86 -9.28 4.02
C ILE A 229 -6.63 -8.84 2.58
N ARG A 230 -5.77 -9.54 1.86
CA ARG A 230 -5.60 -9.40 0.41
C ARG A 230 -5.80 -10.74 -0.24
N VAL A 231 -6.52 -10.80 -1.34
CA VAL A 231 -6.74 -12.02 -2.14
C VAL A 231 -6.31 -11.73 -3.57
N PHE A 232 -5.36 -12.52 -4.09
CA PHE A 232 -4.92 -12.48 -5.49
C PHE A 232 -5.56 -13.66 -6.22
N ILE A 233 -6.08 -13.47 -7.43
CA ILE A 233 -6.76 -14.54 -8.17
C ILE A 233 -6.20 -14.55 -9.59
N ASP A 234 -5.85 -15.74 -10.06
CA ASP A 234 -5.14 -15.99 -11.33
C ASP A 234 -6.07 -16.27 -12.52
N ASP A 235 -7.39 -16.06 -12.41
CA ASP A 235 -8.35 -16.34 -13.49
C ASP A 235 -9.44 -15.27 -13.61
N ASP A 236 -10.00 -15.14 -14.82
CA ASP A 236 -11.09 -14.25 -15.28
C ASP A 236 -12.42 -14.35 -14.50
N GLU A 237 -12.46 -15.04 -13.35
CA GLU A 237 -13.64 -15.11 -12.48
C GLU A 237 -13.56 -14.11 -11.31
N LEU A 238 -14.55 -13.21 -11.22
CA LEU A 238 -14.77 -12.30 -10.09
C LEU A 238 -15.19 -13.09 -8.84
N TRP A 239 -14.24 -13.46 -7.98
CA TRP A 239 -14.55 -14.14 -6.72
C TRP A 239 -14.66 -13.16 -5.56
N VAL A 240 -15.71 -13.33 -4.77
CA VAL A 240 -16.03 -12.46 -3.63
C VAL A 240 -15.64 -13.15 -2.31
N VAL A 241 -14.85 -12.46 -1.48
CA VAL A 241 -14.39 -12.96 -0.19
C VAL A 241 -15.52 -12.94 0.84
N ARG A 242 -16.01 -14.11 1.26
CA ARG A 242 -16.97 -14.20 2.39
C ARG A 242 -16.23 -14.10 3.72
N LEU A 243 -16.50 -13.03 4.45
CA LEU A 243 -15.90 -12.78 5.76
C LEU A 243 -16.78 -13.33 6.90
N PRO A 244 -16.21 -13.94 7.94
CA PRO A 244 -17.02 -14.53 9.01
C PRO A 244 -17.68 -13.47 9.91
N GLN A 245 -18.89 -13.80 10.36
CA GLN A 245 -19.74 -12.97 11.23
C GLN A 245 -19.06 -12.52 12.54
N SER A 246 -18.08 -13.28 13.03
CA SER A 246 -17.32 -12.92 14.23
C SER A 246 -16.56 -11.59 14.06
N ILE A 247 -16.23 -11.15 12.83
CA ILE A 247 -15.51 -9.88 12.61
C ILE A 247 -16.39 -8.72 13.02
N LEU A 248 -17.69 -8.82 12.73
CA LEU A 248 -18.69 -7.81 13.00
C LEU A 248 -18.83 -7.48 14.50
N THR A 249 -18.46 -8.38 15.39
CA THR A 249 -18.63 -8.23 16.85
C THR A 249 -17.31 -8.04 17.60
N CYS A 250 -16.18 -7.97 16.88
CA CYS A 250 -14.85 -7.86 17.48
C CYS A 250 -14.62 -6.49 18.13
N ASN A 251 -14.40 -6.48 19.45
CA ASN A 251 -14.26 -5.25 20.26
C ASN A 251 -12.82 -4.74 20.42
N THR A 252 -11.88 -5.35 19.70
CA THR A 252 -10.48 -4.95 19.73
C THR A 252 -9.94 -4.59 18.37
N LEU A 253 -10.65 -4.94 17.30
CA LEU A 253 -10.26 -4.63 15.93
C LEU A 253 -10.39 -3.12 15.70
N VAL A 254 -9.23 -2.45 15.58
CA VAL A 254 -9.10 -1.01 15.37
C VAL A 254 -8.87 -0.68 13.91
N GLU A 255 -8.19 -1.56 13.17
CA GLU A 255 -7.82 -1.37 11.77
C GLU A 255 -8.19 -2.60 10.94
N LEU A 256 -8.95 -2.39 9.88
CA LEU A 256 -9.35 -3.40 8.91
C LEU A 256 -8.97 -2.93 7.52
N CYS A 257 -8.14 -3.72 6.84
CA CYS A 257 -7.74 -3.49 5.46
C CYS A 257 -8.18 -4.69 4.62
N ILE A 258 -8.99 -4.43 3.59
CA ILE A 258 -9.49 -5.45 2.65
C ILE A 258 -9.10 -4.99 1.25
N LEU A 259 -8.21 -5.74 0.60
CA LEU A 259 -7.61 -5.41 -0.70
C LEU A 259 -8.19 -6.23 -1.86
N SER A 260 -9.44 -6.69 -1.72
CA SER A 260 -10.15 -7.54 -2.69
C SER A 260 -11.67 -7.38 -2.51
N ASP A 261 -12.45 -7.73 -3.53
CA ASP A 261 -13.91 -7.76 -3.40
C ASP A 261 -14.37 -8.72 -2.29
N PHE A 262 -15.35 -8.28 -1.50
CA PHE A 262 -15.79 -8.98 -0.30
C PHE A 262 -17.32 -8.96 -0.15
N VAL A 263 -17.84 -9.92 0.60
CA VAL A 263 -19.23 -10.00 1.04
C VAL A 263 -19.26 -10.20 2.55
N PHE A 264 -20.10 -9.40 3.19
CA PHE A 264 -20.54 -9.54 4.56
C PHE A 264 -22.04 -9.79 4.56
N ASP A 265 -22.52 -10.74 5.38
CA ASP A 265 -23.93 -10.72 5.76
C ASP A 265 -24.07 -9.75 6.95
N ILE A 266 -24.09 -8.44 6.69
CA ILE A 266 -24.27 -7.43 7.74
C ILE A 266 -25.75 -7.38 8.11
N PRO A 267 -26.13 -7.65 9.38
CA PRO A 267 -27.53 -7.53 9.78
C PRO A 267 -27.96 -6.06 9.81
N ASP A 268 -29.12 -5.75 9.23
CA ASP A 268 -29.61 -4.37 9.00
C ASP A 268 -29.83 -3.52 10.27
N SER A 269 -29.79 -4.12 11.47
CA SER A 269 -30.23 -3.48 12.73
C SER A 269 -29.19 -3.50 13.86
N THR A 270 -27.97 -3.99 13.61
CA THR A 270 -26.92 -4.10 14.63
C THR A 270 -25.73 -3.21 14.32
N THR A 271 -25.29 -2.43 15.30
CA THR A 271 -23.97 -1.80 15.27
C THR A 271 -22.90 -2.88 15.28
N CYS A 272 -22.17 -3.01 14.18
CA CYS A 272 -21.01 -3.90 14.08
C CYS A 272 -19.72 -3.12 14.38
N PHE A 273 -18.56 -3.77 14.28
CA PHE A 273 -17.25 -3.13 14.32
C PHE A 273 -17.07 -2.09 15.45
N PRO A 274 -17.36 -2.43 16.72
CA PRO A 274 -17.53 -1.46 17.80
C PRO A 274 -16.26 -0.67 18.16
N SER A 275 -15.09 -1.09 17.67
CA SER A 275 -13.80 -0.43 17.95
C SER A 275 -13.03 -0.04 16.69
N LEU A 276 -13.62 -0.22 15.50
CA LEU A 276 -12.96 0.03 14.23
C LEU A 276 -12.85 1.52 13.96
N LYS A 277 -11.60 2.00 13.88
CA LYS A 277 -11.26 3.41 13.64
C LYS A 277 -10.72 3.65 12.24
N LEU A 278 -10.07 2.65 11.66
CA LEU A 278 -9.40 2.73 10.37
C LEU A 278 -9.97 1.63 9.47
N LEU A 279 -10.56 2.01 8.33
CA LEU A 279 -11.09 1.08 7.35
C LEU A 279 -10.46 1.40 5.98
N TYR A 280 -9.75 0.43 5.42
CA TYR A 280 -9.26 0.47 4.06
C TYR A 280 -9.99 -0.62 3.26
N ILE A 281 -10.58 -0.25 2.13
CA ILE A 281 -11.25 -1.17 1.21
C ILE A 281 -10.78 -0.92 -0.22
N SER A 282 -10.53 -2.00 -0.97
CA SER A 282 -10.35 -2.01 -2.42
C SER A 282 -11.59 -2.64 -3.05
N ILE A 283 -12.14 -2.02 -4.07
CA ILE A 283 -13.43 -2.38 -4.68
C ILE A 283 -13.26 -2.46 -6.20
N THR A 284 -13.65 -3.58 -6.79
CA THR A 284 -13.69 -3.75 -8.25
C THR A 284 -15.12 -3.86 -8.77
N ASN A 285 -15.99 -4.61 -8.08
CA ASN A 285 -17.41 -4.68 -8.39
C ASN A 285 -18.26 -4.79 -7.11
N PRO A 286 -18.65 -3.65 -6.50
CA PRO A 286 -19.39 -3.69 -5.24
C PRO A 286 -20.83 -4.14 -5.48
N HIS A 287 -21.21 -5.29 -4.91
CA HIS A 287 -22.61 -5.70 -4.84
C HIS A 287 -23.46 -4.75 -3.97
N ASP A 288 -24.72 -4.56 -4.40
CA ASP A 288 -25.77 -3.70 -3.82
C ASP A 288 -25.77 -3.58 -2.28
N ASP A 289 -25.94 -2.33 -1.82
CA ASP A 289 -26.06 -1.85 -0.44
C ASP A 289 -24.94 -2.24 0.54
N LEU A 290 -24.02 -3.14 0.20
CA LEU A 290 -23.02 -3.69 1.11
C LEU A 290 -22.17 -2.59 1.77
N LEU A 291 -21.65 -1.68 0.95
CA LEU A 291 -20.81 -0.58 1.41
C LEU A 291 -21.60 0.39 2.29
N GLN A 292 -22.84 0.70 1.91
CA GLN A 292 -23.72 1.54 2.71
C GLN A 292 -24.00 0.92 4.08
N LYS A 293 -24.28 -0.39 4.11
CA LYS A 293 -24.45 -1.15 5.36
C LYS A 293 -23.18 -1.16 6.18
N LEU A 294 -22.02 -1.36 5.55
CA LEU A 294 -20.71 -1.35 6.21
C LEU A 294 -20.43 -0.02 6.90
N PHE A 295 -20.60 1.10 6.18
CA PHE A 295 -20.38 2.44 6.71
C PHE A 295 -21.31 2.78 7.88
N ARG A 296 -22.61 2.45 7.77
CA ARG A 296 -23.59 2.63 8.86
C ARG A 296 -23.29 1.77 10.08
N SER A 297 -22.59 0.65 9.87
CA SER A 297 -22.30 -0.33 10.93
C SER A 297 -21.00 -0.05 11.67
N CYS A 298 -20.30 1.07 11.43
CA CYS A 298 -19.02 1.39 12.10
C CYS A 298 -19.16 2.64 13.00
N PRO A 299 -19.47 2.50 14.30
CA PRO A 299 -19.89 3.61 15.16
C PRO A 299 -18.76 4.57 15.58
N VAL A 300 -17.49 4.18 15.42
CA VAL A 300 -16.31 4.96 15.88
C VAL A 300 -15.28 5.16 14.76
N LEU A 301 -15.69 5.01 13.50
CA LEU A 301 -14.79 5.12 12.34
C LEU A 301 -14.26 6.56 12.20
N GLU A 302 -12.93 6.71 12.16
CA GLU A 302 -12.25 8.02 12.08
C GLU A 302 -11.51 8.23 10.75
N ASP A 303 -11.02 7.16 10.11
CA ASP A 303 -10.31 7.18 8.81
C ASP A 303 -10.90 6.11 7.87
N LEU A 304 -11.32 6.52 6.68
CA LEU A 304 -11.86 5.68 5.63
C LEU A 304 -11.06 5.90 4.35
N SER A 305 -10.56 4.80 3.79
CA SER A 305 -9.87 4.78 2.51
C SER A 305 -10.55 3.79 1.57
N ILE A 306 -11.01 4.29 0.43
CA ILE A 306 -11.69 3.54 -0.62
C ILE A 306 -10.81 3.61 -1.85
N HIS A 307 -10.39 2.46 -2.36
CA HIS A 307 -9.68 2.34 -3.63
C HIS A 307 -10.53 1.49 -4.56
N GLY A 308 -10.51 1.74 -5.87
CA GLY A 308 -11.21 0.85 -6.78
C GLY A 308 -10.91 1.03 -8.25
N ASN A 309 -11.00 -0.09 -8.97
CA ASN A 309 -11.02 -0.11 -10.42
C ASN A 309 -12.45 -0.42 -10.85
N LEU A 310 -13.20 0.60 -11.27
CA LEU A 310 -14.62 0.46 -11.59
C LEU A 310 -14.81 0.22 -13.09
N PHE A 311 -15.69 -0.70 -13.45
CA PHE A 311 -16.04 -1.01 -14.84
C PHE A 311 -17.18 -0.11 -15.33
N SER A 312 -17.10 0.37 -16.58
CA SER A 312 -18.05 1.34 -17.15
C SER A 312 -19.41 0.77 -17.55
N ASN A 313 -19.59 -0.56 -17.65
CA ASN A 313 -20.57 -1.07 -18.62
C ASN A 313 -21.93 -1.58 -18.14
N GLU A 314 -22.27 -1.76 -16.86
CA GLU A 314 -23.62 -2.31 -16.55
C GLU A 314 -24.40 -1.69 -15.37
N ASP A 315 -23.79 -1.08 -14.35
CA ASP A 315 -24.56 -0.45 -13.24
C ASP A 315 -23.94 0.87 -12.73
N VAL A 316 -24.77 1.92 -12.64
CA VAL A 316 -24.38 3.22 -12.07
C VAL A 316 -24.33 3.14 -10.56
N LEU A 317 -23.12 3.07 -10.01
CA LEU A 317 -22.89 2.98 -8.57
C LEU A 317 -23.07 4.32 -7.84
N MET A 318 -23.86 4.29 -6.77
CA MET A 318 -24.07 5.41 -5.84
C MET A 318 -23.51 5.06 -4.45
N PHE A 319 -22.44 5.72 -4.07
CA PHE A 319 -21.73 5.51 -2.80
C PHE A 319 -22.16 6.53 -1.75
N ASP A 320 -23.11 6.16 -0.88
CA ASP A 320 -23.54 6.99 0.26
C ASP A 320 -22.64 6.77 1.48
N ILE A 321 -21.68 7.66 1.69
CA ILE A 321 -20.73 7.66 2.81
C ILE A 321 -21.31 8.47 3.98
N MET A 322 -22.20 7.84 4.75
CA MET A 322 -22.80 8.44 5.95
C MET A 322 -22.08 7.99 7.22
N VAL A 323 -21.00 8.70 7.58
CA VAL A 323 -20.16 8.37 8.74
C VAL A 323 -19.90 9.63 9.58
N PRO A 324 -20.74 9.91 10.61
CA PRO A 324 -20.64 11.14 11.39
C PRO A 324 -19.36 11.30 12.23
N THR A 325 -18.63 10.21 12.47
CA THR A 325 -17.37 10.21 13.24
C THR A 325 -16.12 10.42 12.38
N LEU A 326 -16.28 10.40 11.05
CA LEU A 326 -15.18 10.41 10.09
C LEU A 326 -14.42 11.73 10.12
N LYS A 327 -13.09 11.65 10.22
CA LYS A 327 -12.17 12.79 10.20
C LYS A 327 -11.31 12.82 8.94
N ARG A 328 -11.03 11.65 8.36
CA ARG A 328 -10.19 11.51 7.17
C ARG A 328 -10.88 10.61 6.16
N LEU A 329 -11.01 11.10 4.93
CA LEU A 329 -11.57 10.34 3.81
C LEU A 329 -10.57 10.37 2.65
N THR A 330 -10.26 9.18 2.14
CA THR A 330 -9.47 9.00 0.92
C THR A 330 -10.28 8.16 -0.06
N ILE A 331 -10.47 8.65 -1.28
CA ILE A 331 -11.12 7.92 -2.37
C ILE A 331 -10.16 7.93 -3.55
N TRP A 332 -9.83 6.77 -4.10
CA TRP A 332 -9.00 6.61 -5.30
C TRP A 332 -9.70 5.68 -6.26
N VAL A 333 -10.13 6.20 -7.40
CA VAL A 333 -10.85 5.41 -8.39
C VAL A 333 -10.25 5.58 -9.78
N SER A 334 -10.12 4.47 -10.48
CA SER A 334 -9.60 4.39 -11.85
C SER A 334 -10.40 3.41 -12.69
N MET A 335 -10.24 3.48 -14.01
CA MET A 335 -10.86 2.54 -14.96
C MET A 335 -9.90 1.38 -15.24
N ASP A 336 -10.41 0.16 -15.47
CA ASP A 336 -9.60 -0.93 -16.02
C ASP A 336 -9.37 -0.71 -17.53
N PHE A 337 -8.13 -0.96 -17.96
CA PHE A 337 -7.44 -0.50 -19.18
C PHE A 337 -8.06 -0.78 -20.57
N TYR A 338 -9.33 -1.17 -20.69
CA TYR A 338 -9.85 -1.74 -21.95
C TYR A 338 -11.02 -1.00 -22.60
N TYR A 339 -11.79 -0.16 -21.92
CA TYR A 339 -12.93 0.54 -22.52
C TYR A 339 -13.22 1.87 -21.83
N PHE A 340 -12.85 2.99 -22.45
CA PHE A 340 -13.30 4.31 -22.03
C PHE A 340 -14.46 4.75 -22.94
N GLU A 341 -15.68 4.67 -22.41
CA GLU A 341 -16.90 5.16 -23.08
C GLU A 341 -17.45 6.45 -22.42
N GLY A 342 -16.56 7.37 -22.02
CA GLY A 342 -16.93 8.72 -21.55
C GLY A 342 -16.93 8.92 -20.03
N VAL A 343 -17.68 9.92 -19.56
CA VAL A 343 -17.76 10.33 -18.14
C VAL A 343 -18.46 9.23 -17.33
N SER A 344 -17.88 8.86 -16.20
CA SER A 344 -18.53 7.92 -15.29
C SER A 344 -19.78 8.53 -14.66
N GLU A 345 -20.91 7.83 -14.75
CA GLU A 345 -22.14 8.22 -14.04
C GLU A 345 -22.08 7.91 -12.53
N HIS A 346 -20.97 7.32 -12.04
CA HIS A 346 -20.81 7.00 -10.62
C HIS A 346 -20.85 8.25 -9.74
N LYS A 347 -21.45 8.10 -8.55
CA LYS A 347 -21.63 9.21 -7.60
C LYS A 347 -21.19 8.84 -6.19
N PHE A 348 -20.42 9.72 -5.56
CA PHE A 348 -19.98 9.60 -4.16
C PHE A 348 -20.63 10.69 -3.33
N VAL A 349 -21.59 10.33 -2.47
CA VAL A 349 -22.26 11.28 -1.57
C VAL A 349 -21.68 11.16 -0.17
N VAL A 350 -20.93 12.17 0.27
CA VAL A 350 -20.23 12.20 1.56
C VAL A 350 -21.00 13.04 2.55
N THR A 351 -21.45 12.43 3.65
CA THR A 351 -22.09 13.14 4.77
C THR A 351 -21.29 12.88 6.05
N ALA A 352 -20.36 13.80 6.34
CA ALA A 352 -19.40 13.68 7.43
C ALA A 352 -19.04 15.06 8.03
N SER A 353 -19.81 15.51 9.01
CA SER A 353 -19.64 16.85 9.62
C SER A 353 -18.32 17.09 10.36
N LYS A 354 -17.61 16.02 10.76
CA LYS A 354 -16.29 16.09 11.44
C LYS A 354 -15.12 15.90 10.49
N LEU A 355 -15.37 15.86 9.17
CA LEU A 355 -14.33 15.61 8.18
C LEU A 355 -13.34 16.79 8.16
N GLU A 356 -12.06 16.48 8.39
CA GLU A 356 -10.95 17.42 8.44
C GLU A 356 -10.06 17.27 7.20
N TYR A 357 -9.85 16.04 6.75
CA TYR A 357 -8.98 15.69 5.63
C TYR A 357 -9.77 14.98 4.52
N LEU A 358 -9.67 15.48 3.29
CA LEU A 358 -10.25 14.86 2.10
C LEU A 358 -9.17 14.66 1.04
N ASN A 359 -9.02 13.44 0.55
CA ASN A 359 -8.14 13.11 -0.57
C ASN A 359 -8.94 12.38 -1.64
N ILE A 360 -8.99 12.92 -2.85
CA ILE A 360 -9.71 12.32 -3.98
C ILE A 360 -8.73 12.17 -5.13
N GLY A 361 -8.45 10.92 -5.49
CA GLY A 361 -7.87 10.53 -6.77
C GLY A 361 -8.99 10.00 -7.65
N ASP A 362 -9.24 10.64 -8.79
CA ASP A 362 -10.34 10.26 -9.68
C ASP A 362 -9.88 10.32 -11.14
N TYR A 363 -9.76 9.14 -11.74
CA TYR A 363 -9.49 8.94 -13.17
C TYR A 363 -10.73 8.42 -13.91
N LEU A 364 -11.92 8.57 -13.32
CA LEU A 364 -13.22 8.19 -13.88
C LEU A 364 -14.13 9.39 -14.20
N LEU A 365 -13.78 10.58 -13.71
CA LEU A 365 -14.65 11.77 -13.73
C LEU A 365 -15.99 11.54 -12.99
N ALA A 366 -15.95 10.85 -11.85
CA ALA A 366 -17.14 10.57 -11.05
C ALA A 366 -17.67 11.84 -10.36
N SER A 367 -18.98 11.88 -10.07
CA SER A 367 -19.57 12.98 -9.29
C SER A 367 -19.34 12.79 -7.80
N PHE A 368 -18.56 13.67 -7.17
CA PHE A 368 -18.43 13.70 -5.71
C PHE A 368 -19.33 14.80 -5.16
N VAL A 369 -20.14 14.49 -4.15
CA VAL A 369 -21.10 15.36 -3.48
C VAL A 369 -20.82 15.36 -1.98
N VAL A 370 -20.15 16.37 -1.44
CA VAL A 370 -19.94 16.46 0.03
C VAL A 370 -20.99 17.37 0.66
N ASN A 371 -21.82 16.78 1.51
CA ASN A 371 -22.89 17.43 2.25
C ASN A 371 -22.40 18.00 3.59
N GLU A 372 -23.23 18.84 4.21
CA GLU A 372 -23.04 19.32 5.58
C GLU A 372 -21.69 20.00 5.87
N ARG A 373 -21.39 21.13 5.19
CA ARG A 373 -20.27 22.07 5.47
C ARG A 373 -19.18 21.50 6.41
N PRO A 374 -18.36 20.55 5.93
CA PRO A 374 -17.38 19.87 6.76
C PRO A 374 -16.30 20.83 7.27
N LEU A 375 -15.62 20.44 8.35
CA LEU A 375 -14.52 21.19 8.95
C LEU A 375 -13.19 20.95 8.20
N LEU A 376 -13.23 20.91 6.87
CA LEU A 376 -12.09 20.58 6.01
C LEU A 376 -10.95 21.58 6.24
N ASN A 377 -9.83 21.09 6.76
CA ASN A 377 -8.58 21.82 6.93
C ASN A 377 -7.60 21.53 5.81
N GLN A 378 -7.70 20.34 5.20
CA GLN A 378 -6.82 19.88 4.15
C GLN A 378 -7.60 19.13 3.08
N VAL A 379 -7.35 19.52 1.83
CA VAL A 379 -7.90 18.88 0.63
C VAL A 379 -6.75 18.53 -0.31
N SER A 380 -6.76 17.30 -0.81
CA SER A 380 -5.86 16.79 -1.84
C SER A 380 -6.70 16.27 -3.00
N LEU A 381 -6.44 16.76 -4.21
CA LEU A 381 -7.17 16.39 -5.42
C LEU A 381 -6.20 15.93 -6.48
N ASP A 382 -6.46 14.78 -7.05
CA ASP A 382 -5.76 14.20 -8.18
C ASP A 382 -6.81 13.73 -9.17
N VAL A 383 -7.37 14.68 -9.91
CA VAL A 383 -8.49 14.44 -10.84
C VAL A 383 -7.98 14.66 -12.24
N GLY A 384 -8.15 13.64 -13.07
CA GLY A 384 -7.69 13.65 -14.45
C GLY A 384 -8.37 12.60 -15.30
N VAL A 385 -8.02 12.55 -16.57
CA VAL A 385 -8.43 11.48 -17.48
C VAL A 385 -7.18 10.75 -17.92
N ASP A 386 -7.17 9.41 -17.92
CA ASP A 386 -6.04 8.72 -18.53
C ASP A 386 -6.02 9.01 -20.04
N SER A 387 -5.07 9.85 -20.45
CA SER A 387 -4.94 10.33 -21.82
C SER A 387 -4.69 9.22 -22.84
N SER A 388 -4.24 8.06 -22.38
CA SER A 388 -4.07 6.88 -23.25
C SER A 388 -5.40 6.27 -23.69
N LEU A 389 -6.51 6.61 -23.03
CA LEU A 389 -7.82 6.01 -23.24
C LEU A 389 -8.78 6.86 -24.08
N VAL A 390 -8.43 8.11 -24.40
CA VAL A 390 -9.30 9.01 -25.16
C VAL A 390 -8.81 9.11 -26.60
N GLU A 391 -9.49 8.40 -27.52
CA GLU A 391 -9.21 8.48 -28.97
C GLU A 391 -9.68 9.81 -29.60
N ASP A 392 -10.71 10.44 -29.03
CA ASP A 392 -11.28 11.70 -29.51
C ASP A 392 -11.71 12.60 -28.33
N TYR A 393 -10.90 13.61 -28.05
CA TYR A 393 -11.14 14.54 -26.95
C TYR A 393 -12.22 15.59 -27.24
N SER A 394 -12.68 15.71 -28.49
CA SER A 394 -13.72 16.70 -28.84
C SER A 394 -15.06 16.42 -28.16
N GLN A 395 -15.29 15.17 -27.76
CA GLN A 395 -16.47 14.81 -26.97
C GLN A 395 -16.41 15.47 -25.58
N LEU A 396 -15.23 15.61 -24.97
CA LEU A 396 -15.02 16.18 -23.62
C LEU A 396 -15.40 17.67 -23.51
N ASP A 397 -15.34 18.44 -24.60
CA ASP A 397 -15.74 19.85 -24.65
C ASP A 397 -17.28 20.04 -24.68
N GLU A 398 -18.06 19.03 -25.10
CA GLU A 398 -19.54 19.07 -25.08
C GLU A 398 -20.15 18.66 -23.73
N PHE A 399 -19.36 18.09 -22.81
CA PHE A 399 -19.85 17.61 -21.49
C PHE A 399 -19.90 18.70 -20.41
N GLU A 400 -19.84 19.98 -20.80
CA GLU A 400 -20.23 21.07 -19.92
C GLU A 400 -21.70 20.88 -19.47
N VAL A 401 -21.87 20.60 -18.17
CA VAL A 401 -23.07 20.86 -17.36
C VAL A 401 -24.11 19.74 -17.24
N PHE A 402 -24.04 18.99 -16.14
CA PHE A 402 -25.25 18.45 -15.48
C PHE A 402 -25.68 19.43 -14.38
N HIS A 403 -26.67 20.28 -14.70
CA HIS A 403 -27.33 21.14 -13.72
C HIS A 403 -28.25 20.32 -12.80
N ASP A 404 -27.96 20.30 -11.51
CA ASP A 404 -28.96 20.00 -10.47
C ASP A 404 -29.00 21.16 -9.46
N GLU A 405 -29.88 22.12 -9.70
CA GLU A 405 -30.03 23.42 -9.00
C GLU A 405 -30.46 23.32 -7.51
N ALA A 406 -30.39 22.15 -6.87
CA ALA A 406 -31.05 21.93 -5.58
C ALA A 406 -30.14 21.87 -4.33
N ASN A 407 -28.82 21.68 -4.42
CA ASN A 407 -28.04 21.32 -3.22
C ASN A 407 -26.78 22.15 -2.94
N ARG A 408 -26.63 22.55 -1.67
CA ARG A 408 -25.45 23.23 -1.08
C ARG A 408 -24.30 22.25 -0.80
N SER A 409 -23.96 21.42 -1.78
CA SER A 409 -23.00 20.32 -1.67
C SER A 409 -21.76 20.54 -2.52
N LEU A 410 -20.62 19.99 -2.12
CA LEU A 410 -19.39 19.99 -2.93
C LEU A 410 -19.61 19.08 -4.13
N ASN A 411 -19.98 19.58 -5.31
CA ASN A 411 -19.94 18.81 -6.54
C ASN A 411 -18.55 18.96 -7.17
N LEU A 412 -17.77 17.89 -7.25
CA LEU A 412 -16.56 17.88 -8.11
C LEU A 412 -16.91 17.68 -9.59
N GLY A 413 -18.17 17.33 -9.88
CA GLY A 413 -18.72 17.41 -11.23
C GLY A 413 -19.02 18.87 -11.58
N PHE A 414 -18.28 19.38 -12.56
CA PHE A 414 -18.54 20.45 -13.53
C PHE A 414 -19.81 21.34 -13.36
N ASP A 415 -20.02 21.94 -12.19
CA ASP A 415 -21.10 22.92 -11.97
C ASP A 415 -20.58 24.17 -11.24
N ASP A 416 -21.17 25.32 -11.55
CA ASP A 416 -20.76 26.66 -11.06
C ASP A 416 -20.99 26.87 -9.55
N ASN A 417 -21.52 25.87 -8.85
CA ASN A 417 -21.93 25.94 -7.46
C ASN A 417 -20.98 25.20 -6.50
N ILE A 418 -19.67 25.45 -6.63
CA ILE A 418 -18.70 24.96 -5.64
C ILE A 418 -18.92 25.69 -4.30
N PRO A 419 -19.18 24.97 -3.20
CA PRO A 419 -19.43 25.60 -1.92
C PRO A 419 -18.13 26.18 -1.34
N THR A 420 -18.30 27.22 -0.54
CA THR A 420 -17.20 27.87 0.18
C THR A 420 -16.53 26.93 1.20
N PHE A 421 -15.20 26.99 1.27
CA PHE A 421 -14.34 26.30 2.23
C PHE A 421 -13.70 27.28 3.22
N PRO A 422 -14.47 27.76 4.22
CA PRO A 422 -13.96 28.77 5.14
C PRO A 422 -12.87 28.23 6.08
N ASN A 423 -12.70 26.92 6.23
CA ASN A 423 -11.71 26.33 7.13
C ASN A 423 -10.50 25.73 6.41
N LEU A 424 -10.45 25.79 5.07
CA LEU A 424 -9.38 25.16 4.30
C LEU A 424 -8.08 25.93 4.50
N ILE A 425 -7.06 25.24 5.02
CA ILE A 425 -5.72 25.79 5.28
C ILE A 425 -4.73 25.29 4.24
N ARG A 426 -4.85 24.03 3.82
CA ARG A 426 -3.96 23.40 2.86
C ARG A 426 -4.72 22.80 1.68
N LEU A 427 -4.34 23.21 0.48
CA LEU A 427 -4.84 22.67 -0.78
C LEU A 427 -3.67 22.06 -1.55
N GLU A 428 -3.83 20.80 -1.93
CA GLU A 428 -2.90 20.07 -2.77
C GLU A 428 -3.67 19.63 -4.02
N MET A 429 -3.17 19.95 -5.22
CA MET A 429 -3.80 19.60 -6.48
C MET A 429 -2.76 19.02 -7.43
N CYS A 430 -3.03 17.84 -7.98
CA CYS A 430 -2.36 17.40 -9.20
C CYS A 430 -3.03 18.12 -10.38
N ILE A 431 -2.19 18.65 -11.26
CA ILE A 431 -2.58 19.49 -12.37
C ILE A 431 -2.24 18.75 -13.66
N GLU A 432 -3.28 18.27 -14.32
CA GLU A 432 -3.24 17.77 -15.68
C GLU A 432 -3.58 18.92 -16.65
N ALA A 433 -2.99 18.92 -17.85
CA ALA A 433 -3.03 20.02 -18.82
C ALA A 433 -4.41 20.56 -19.22
N ARG A 434 -5.51 19.83 -18.97
CA ARG A 434 -6.84 20.22 -19.43
C ARG A 434 -7.79 20.62 -18.30
N PHE A 435 -8.15 19.68 -17.43
CA PHE A 435 -9.27 19.84 -16.51
C PHE A 435 -8.89 20.54 -15.22
N SER A 436 -7.73 20.20 -14.67
CA SER A 436 -7.34 20.65 -13.33
C SER A 436 -7.06 22.16 -13.29
N TRP A 437 -6.69 22.76 -14.43
CA TRP A 437 -6.51 24.21 -14.57
C TRP A 437 -7.82 25.00 -14.45
N LYS A 438 -8.94 24.46 -14.97
CA LYS A 438 -10.28 25.07 -14.80
C LYS A 438 -10.70 25.06 -13.33
N LEU A 439 -10.38 24.00 -12.58
CA LEU A 439 -10.80 23.84 -11.19
C LEU A 439 -10.04 24.76 -10.22
N LEU A 440 -8.76 25.04 -10.49
CA LEU A 440 -7.89 25.79 -9.58
C LEU A 440 -8.47 27.18 -9.19
N PRO A 441 -8.90 28.06 -10.11
CA PRO A 441 -9.54 29.33 -9.77
C PRO A 441 -10.74 29.18 -8.82
N HIS A 442 -11.59 28.17 -9.02
CA HIS A 442 -12.76 27.96 -8.19
C HIS A 442 -12.38 27.57 -6.76
N PHE A 443 -11.41 26.67 -6.58
CA PHE A 443 -10.92 26.31 -5.24
C PHE A 443 -10.28 27.49 -4.53
N LEU A 444 -9.50 28.31 -5.23
CA LEU A 444 -8.90 29.52 -4.65
C LEU A 444 -9.98 30.52 -4.22
N ASN A 445 -10.99 30.76 -5.05
CA ASN A 445 -12.09 31.67 -4.76
C ASN A 445 -12.97 31.18 -3.59
N SER A 446 -13.18 29.87 -3.49
CA SER A 446 -13.97 29.27 -2.43
C SER A 446 -13.22 29.13 -1.10
N SER A 447 -11.89 29.23 -1.09
CA SER A 447 -11.03 28.90 0.07
C SER A 447 -10.41 30.14 0.72
N SER A 448 -11.25 31.01 1.27
CA SER A 448 -10.81 32.33 1.79
C SER A 448 -9.66 32.31 2.80
N ASN A 449 -9.48 31.25 3.60
CA ASN A 449 -8.45 31.14 4.65
C ASN A 449 -7.25 30.25 4.27
N LEU A 450 -7.06 29.95 2.98
CA LEU A 450 -5.97 29.09 2.51
C LEU A 450 -4.60 29.69 2.85
N GLU A 451 -3.73 28.89 3.46
CA GLU A 451 -2.36 29.28 3.82
C GLU A 451 -1.27 28.56 3.01
N VAL A 452 -1.55 27.33 2.57
CA VAL A 452 -0.59 26.47 1.84
C VAL A 452 -1.24 25.97 0.56
N LEU A 453 -0.61 26.25 -0.58
CA LEU A 453 -1.01 25.74 -1.90
C LEU A 453 0.11 24.87 -2.46
N ILE A 454 -0.23 23.66 -2.88
CA ILE A 454 0.70 22.73 -3.54
C ILE A 454 0.12 22.30 -4.87
N LEU A 455 0.86 22.54 -5.95
CA LEU A 455 0.51 22.13 -7.30
C LEU A 455 1.52 21.08 -7.77
N LYS A 456 1.05 19.92 -8.23
CA LYS A 456 1.90 18.88 -8.81
C LYS A 456 1.58 18.75 -10.28
N MET A 457 2.53 19.08 -11.15
CA MET A 457 2.34 18.91 -12.59
C MET A 457 2.49 17.43 -12.95
N ASP A 458 1.60 16.91 -13.80
CA ASP A 458 1.77 15.58 -14.39
C ASP A 458 2.79 15.65 -15.55
N TYR A 459 3.80 14.78 -15.50
CA TYR A 459 4.95 14.77 -16.43
C TYR A 459 4.74 13.76 -17.58
N ASN A 460 3.72 12.90 -17.51
CA ASN A 460 3.65 11.69 -18.33
C ASN A 460 2.95 11.83 -19.68
N GLN A 461 2.51 13.03 -20.08
CA GLN A 461 1.72 13.19 -21.30
C GLN A 461 2.40 14.15 -22.30
N GLU A 462 2.66 13.66 -23.52
CA GLU A 462 3.04 14.48 -24.67
C GLU A 462 1.80 15.24 -25.14
N TYR A 463 1.51 16.38 -24.54
CA TYR A 463 0.37 17.20 -24.91
C TYR A 463 0.55 17.84 -26.29
N SER A 464 -0.52 17.85 -27.09
CA SER A 464 -0.54 18.68 -28.29
C SER A 464 -0.85 20.15 -27.90
N PRO A 465 -0.21 21.16 -28.50
CA PRO A 465 -0.41 22.57 -28.12
C PRO A 465 -1.84 23.12 -28.30
N GLU A 466 -2.70 22.39 -29.00
CA GLU A 466 -4.04 22.81 -29.39
C GLU A 466 -5.12 22.46 -28.34
N GLU A 467 -4.72 21.84 -27.23
CA GLU A 467 -5.60 21.13 -26.29
C GLU A 467 -5.72 21.78 -24.89
N PHE A 468 -5.10 22.94 -24.70
CA PHE A 468 -4.95 23.57 -23.38
C PHE A 468 -6.06 24.58 -23.06
N VAL A 469 -6.44 24.62 -21.78
CA VAL A 469 -7.38 25.62 -21.24
C VAL A 469 -6.61 26.68 -20.45
N GLN A 470 -6.81 27.95 -20.83
CA GLN A 470 -6.17 29.09 -20.17
C GLN A 470 -6.61 29.23 -18.70
N PHE A 471 -5.66 29.52 -17.80
CA PHE A 471 -5.96 29.92 -16.43
C PHE A 471 -6.62 31.30 -16.44
N GLU A 472 -7.95 31.34 -16.33
CA GLU A 472 -8.71 32.58 -16.23
C GLU A 472 -9.24 32.79 -14.81
N SER A 473 -8.91 33.95 -14.24
CA SER A 473 -9.46 34.38 -12.95
C SER A 473 -9.91 35.83 -13.06
N GLU A 474 -11.23 36.04 -13.06
CA GLU A 474 -11.82 37.38 -13.22
C GLU A 474 -11.33 38.37 -12.15
N ASN A 475 -11.06 37.88 -10.95
CA ASN A 475 -10.60 38.66 -9.81
C ASN A 475 -9.56 37.87 -9.03
N VAL A 476 -8.57 38.57 -8.45
CA VAL A 476 -7.57 37.94 -7.60
C VAL A 476 -8.24 37.33 -6.35
N PRO A 477 -8.15 36.00 -6.14
CA PRO A 477 -8.69 35.33 -4.98
C PRO A 477 -8.21 35.96 -3.66
N SER A 478 -9.15 36.17 -2.73
CA SER A 478 -8.84 36.79 -1.43
C SER A 478 -7.79 36.03 -0.64
N CYS A 479 -7.74 34.71 -0.79
CA CYS A 479 -6.79 33.85 -0.10
C CYS A 479 -5.34 34.11 -0.52
N LEU A 480 -5.07 34.28 -1.83
CA LEU A 480 -3.73 34.61 -2.34
C LEU A 480 -3.24 35.93 -1.74
N ARG A 481 -4.10 36.94 -1.69
CA ARG A 481 -3.74 38.26 -1.19
C ARG A 481 -3.49 38.27 0.32
N LEU A 482 -4.36 37.63 1.09
CA LEU A 482 -4.44 37.87 2.54
C LEU A 482 -3.86 36.74 3.40
N HIS A 483 -3.79 35.50 2.90
CA HIS A 483 -3.57 34.32 3.75
C HIS A 483 -2.51 33.34 3.27
N VAL A 484 -2.26 33.22 1.96
CA VAL A 484 -1.31 32.25 1.42
C VAL A 484 0.13 32.61 1.81
N LYS A 485 0.76 31.76 2.62
CA LYS A 485 2.12 31.91 3.16
C LYS A 485 3.12 31.01 2.44
N MET A 486 2.68 29.90 1.85
CA MET A 486 3.52 28.95 1.16
C MET A 486 2.86 28.50 -0.14
N ILE A 487 3.63 28.54 -1.23
CA ILE A 487 3.26 27.93 -2.51
C ILE A 487 4.38 26.96 -2.91
N GLU A 488 4.01 25.75 -3.26
CA GLU A 488 4.93 24.72 -3.76
C GLU A 488 4.45 24.22 -5.12
N ILE A 489 5.33 24.21 -6.11
CA ILE A 489 5.07 23.66 -7.44
C ILE A 489 6.04 22.51 -7.68
N ARG A 490 5.52 21.33 -8.00
CA ARG A 490 6.30 20.12 -8.27
C ARG A 490 6.28 19.74 -9.74
N ASN A 491 7.36 19.15 -10.23
CA ASN A 491 7.51 18.60 -11.57
C ASN A 491 7.27 19.60 -12.72
N MET A 492 7.58 20.88 -12.53
CA MET A 492 7.35 21.91 -13.56
C MET A 492 8.19 21.63 -14.82
N THR A 493 7.58 21.71 -15.99
CA THR A 493 8.24 21.48 -17.29
C THR A 493 8.71 22.78 -17.94
N GLY A 494 8.07 23.89 -17.60
CA GLY A 494 8.35 25.24 -18.11
C GLY A 494 7.53 25.63 -19.33
N VAL A 495 6.38 24.99 -19.56
CA VAL A 495 5.42 25.44 -20.59
C VAL A 495 4.85 26.84 -20.24
N GLU A 496 4.36 27.55 -21.25
CA GLU A 496 3.96 28.96 -21.12
C GLU A 496 2.88 29.18 -20.05
N ASP A 497 1.89 28.27 -19.97
CA ASP A 497 0.79 28.37 -19.01
C ASP A 497 1.24 28.14 -17.56
N GLU A 498 2.14 27.17 -17.33
CA GLU A 498 2.76 26.96 -16.01
C GLU A 498 3.48 28.24 -15.56
N LEU A 499 4.21 28.88 -16.49
CA LEU A 499 4.93 30.12 -16.25
C LEU A 499 3.99 31.31 -16.01
N GLU A 500 2.85 31.37 -16.69
CA GLU A 500 1.82 32.38 -16.46
C GLU A 500 1.25 32.24 -15.05
N VAL A 501 0.93 31.02 -14.61
CA VAL A 501 0.44 30.76 -13.26
C VAL A 501 1.49 31.09 -12.20
N VAL A 502 2.76 30.70 -12.42
CA VAL A 502 3.87 31.07 -11.52
C VAL A 502 3.97 32.60 -11.39
N SER A 503 3.96 33.31 -12.51
CA SER A 503 4.01 34.78 -12.55
C SER A 503 2.81 35.40 -11.82
N TYR A 504 1.60 34.89 -12.07
CA TYR A 504 0.37 35.33 -11.44
C TYR A 504 0.42 35.13 -9.91
N MET A 505 0.82 33.95 -9.45
CA MET A 505 0.87 33.59 -8.03
C MET A 505 1.90 34.44 -7.29
N LEU A 506 3.10 34.61 -7.85
CA LEU A 506 4.15 35.46 -7.26
C LEU A 506 3.70 36.92 -7.19
N LYS A 507 3.07 37.44 -8.25
CA LYS A 507 2.63 38.84 -8.33
C LYS A 507 1.51 39.16 -7.35
N ASN A 508 0.55 38.25 -7.19
CA ASN A 508 -0.70 38.51 -6.48
C ASN A 508 -0.70 38.05 -5.01
N SER A 509 0.29 37.27 -4.58
CA SER A 509 0.37 36.79 -3.20
C SER A 509 1.11 37.78 -2.30
N GLU A 510 0.37 38.65 -1.60
CA GLU A 510 0.92 39.80 -0.85
C GLU A 510 1.58 39.41 0.49
N VAL A 511 1.21 38.26 1.08
CA VAL A 511 1.73 37.77 2.38
C VAL A 511 2.59 36.50 2.26
N LEU A 512 2.97 36.13 1.04
CA LEU A 512 3.75 34.94 0.72
C LEU A 512 5.13 34.98 1.39
N LYS A 513 5.52 33.90 2.07
CA LYS A 513 6.82 33.76 2.73
C LYS A 513 7.76 32.84 1.97
N GLU A 514 7.21 31.76 1.43
CA GLU A 514 7.99 30.75 0.71
C GLU A 514 7.31 30.39 -0.61
N PHE A 515 8.08 30.46 -1.68
CA PHE A 515 7.71 29.93 -2.99
C PHE A 515 8.74 28.87 -3.39
N SER A 516 8.34 27.61 -3.40
CA SER A 516 9.21 26.47 -3.71
C SER A 516 8.83 25.88 -5.07
N VAL A 517 9.81 25.67 -5.95
CA VAL A 517 9.57 25.08 -7.27
C VAL A 517 10.58 23.99 -7.59
N ASP A 518 10.07 22.81 -7.95
CA ASP A 518 10.83 21.72 -8.54
C ASP A 518 10.63 21.73 -10.06
N ILE A 519 11.73 21.64 -10.80
CA ILE A 519 11.77 21.72 -12.26
C ILE A 519 12.27 20.38 -12.79
N ALA A 520 11.39 19.67 -13.49
CA ALA A 520 11.64 18.31 -13.97
C ALA A 520 12.66 18.28 -15.12
N ASN A 521 12.63 19.27 -16.01
CA ASN A 521 13.52 19.31 -17.17
C ASN A 521 14.92 19.87 -16.81
N ALA A 522 15.94 19.01 -16.83
CA ALA A 522 17.31 19.37 -16.49
C ALA A 522 17.98 20.34 -17.49
N GLU A 523 17.63 20.28 -18.78
CA GLU A 523 18.29 21.08 -19.83
C GLU A 523 17.87 22.55 -19.76
N SER A 524 16.62 22.82 -19.40
CA SER A 524 16.04 24.17 -19.29
C SER A 524 16.06 24.73 -17.87
N LYS A 525 16.48 23.94 -16.87
CA LYS A 525 16.42 24.28 -15.43
C LYS A 525 17.03 25.65 -15.14
N GLU A 526 18.26 25.92 -15.57
CA GLU A 526 18.92 27.21 -15.29
C GLU A 526 18.19 28.42 -15.90
N ASN A 527 17.63 28.27 -17.10
CA ASN A 527 16.95 29.37 -17.79
C ASN A 527 15.62 29.68 -17.09
N LEU A 528 14.83 28.65 -16.80
CA LEU A 528 13.57 28.77 -16.08
C LEU A 528 13.78 29.37 -14.67
N GLN A 529 14.82 28.94 -13.96
CA GLN A 529 15.18 29.53 -12.66
C GLN A 529 15.45 31.03 -12.77
N ARG A 530 16.24 31.45 -13.77
CA ARG A 530 16.52 32.88 -14.01
C ARG A 530 15.26 33.66 -14.35
N GLN A 531 14.39 33.09 -15.20
CA GLN A 531 13.12 33.70 -15.59
C GLN A 531 12.20 33.90 -14.37
N ILE A 532 12.03 32.87 -13.53
CA ILE A 532 11.19 32.92 -12.34
C ILE A 532 11.69 33.96 -11.33
N LEU A 533 13.01 34.07 -11.15
CA LEU A 533 13.60 35.07 -10.25
C LEU A 533 13.30 36.51 -10.66
N LEU A 534 13.05 36.76 -11.95
CA LEU A 534 12.74 38.07 -12.53
C LEU A 534 11.26 38.46 -12.40
N TYR A 535 10.38 37.52 -12.04
CA TYR A 535 8.96 37.84 -11.92
C TYR A 535 8.65 38.83 -10.77
N PRO A 536 7.66 39.71 -10.97
CA PRO A 536 7.23 40.65 -9.94
C PRO A 536 6.64 39.88 -8.75
N ARG A 537 6.93 40.36 -7.54
CA ARG A 537 6.48 39.74 -6.29
C ARG A 537 5.54 40.68 -5.56
N GLY A 538 4.38 40.18 -5.16
CA GLY A 538 3.44 40.88 -4.30
C GLY A 538 3.99 41.04 -2.88
N SER A 539 4.61 39.97 -2.37
CA SER A 539 5.30 39.96 -1.07
C SER A 539 6.79 40.28 -1.21
N VAL A 540 7.25 41.25 -0.44
CA VAL A 540 8.68 41.62 -0.34
C VAL A 540 9.50 40.61 0.47
N ASP A 541 8.84 39.86 1.35
CA ASP A 541 9.48 38.89 2.25
C ASP A 541 9.53 37.48 1.65
N CYS A 542 9.01 37.29 0.43
CA CYS A 542 8.96 35.99 -0.22
C CYS A 542 10.35 35.50 -0.63
N GLU A 543 10.75 34.35 -0.07
CA GLU A 543 11.92 33.58 -0.49
C GLU A 543 11.52 32.60 -1.60
N ILE A 544 12.23 32.65 -2.74
CA ILE A 544 12.07 31.67 -3.82
C ILE A 544 13.12 30.58 -3.64
N LYS A 545 12.68 29.34 -3.50
CA LYS A 545 13.52 28.15 -3.35
C LYS A 545 13.35 27.24 -4.55
N PHE A 546 14.46 26.69 -5.03
CA PHE A 546 14.47 25.68 -6.07
C PHE A 546 14.82 24.34 -5.44
N LEU A 547 13.99 23.33 -5.69
CA LEU A 547 14.14 21.99 -5.10
C LEU A 547 15.15 21.11 -5.86
#